data_AF-S5ZWK5-F1
#
_entry.id   AF-S5ZWK5-F1
#
_cell.length_a   1.000
_cell.length_b   1.000
_cell.length_c   1.000
_cell.angle_alpha   90.00
_cell.angle_beta   90.00
_cell.angle_gamma   90.00
#
_symmetry.space_group_name_H-M   'P 1'
#
loop_
_entity.id
_entity.type
_entity.pdbx_description
1 polymer ?
#
loop_
_entity_poly.entity_id
_entity_poly.type
_entity_poly.pdbx_seq_one_letter_code
_entity_poly.pdbx_strand_id
1 'polypeptide(L)'
;MFKACEKPEYACFTDSLKTAKNIHSFNLKGCEFIGVDFSQKKITGCNFSYGKFKNCNFKNLNMRMCFFDFCKIEDCDFENSDIQFSTFAGSEITNTNFKNSELLQNNFNGIKTEKVCFNDSDLYNSRFMFSNLNYTSFQNCNVKKTVFLYSRQNEVSFKYSNTREATFTEGERSE
;
A
#
# COMPACT_ATOMS: atom_id res chain seq x y z
N MET A 1 8.77 15.87 -12.32
CA MET A 1 10.25 15.80 -12.49
C MET A 1 10.75 14.71 -11.56
N PHE A 2 11.12 13.56 -12.12
CA PHE A 2 11.66 12.43 -11.36
C PHE A 2 13.00 12.82 -10.72
N LYS A 3 13.09 12.85 -9.39
CA LYS A 3 14.37 13.02 -8.66
C LYS A 3 15.05 11.69 -8.31
N ALA A 4 14.49 10.55 -8.71
CA ALA A 4 14.96 9.22 -8.33
C ALA A 4 16.25 8.77 -9.05
N CYS A 5 16.65 9.43 -10.14
CA CYS A 5 17.44 8.77 -11.19
C CYS A 5 18.86 9.31 -11.43
N GLU A 6 19.38 10.23 -10.61
CA GLU A 6 20.74 10.76 -10.86
C GLU A 6 21.86 9.88 -10.30
N LYS A 7 21.54 8.81 -9.57
CA LYS A 7 22.54 7.83 -9.16
C LYS A 7 22.72 6.75 -10.24
N PRO A 8 23.94 6.58 -10.80
CA PRO A 8 24.22 5.62 -11.88
C PRO A 8 23.81 4.18 -11.56
N GLU A 9 23.85 3.79 -10.29
CA GLU A 9 23.48 2.46 -9.80
C GLU A 9 21.99 2.10 -10.07
N TYR A 10 21.12 3.08 -10.32
CA TYR A 10 19.70 2.86 -10.62
C TYR A 10 19.32 3.14 -12.08
N ALA A 11 20.28 3.33 -12.98
CA ALA A 11 20.02 3.53 -14.41
C ALA A 11 19.21 2.36 -15.01
N CYS A 12 19.59 1.12 -14.67
CA CYS A 12 18.90 -0.09 -15.12
C CYS A 12 17.41 -0.14 -14.70
N PHE A 13 17.09 0.34 -13.50
CA PHE A 13 15.71 0.44 -13.04
C PHE A 13 14.94 1.52 -13.81
N THR A 14 15.57 2.67 -14.04
CA THR A 14 14.97 3.78 -14.80
C THR A 14 14.65 3.37 -16.24
N ASP A 15 15.54 2.60 -16.86
CA ASP A 15 15.32 2.07 -18.20
C ASP A 15 14.22 1.01 -18.20
N SER A 16 14.18 0.16 -17.17
CA SER A 16 13.11 -0.84 -16.99
C SER A 16 11.74 -0.17 -16.83
N LEU A 17 11.63 0.93 -16.08
CA LEU A 17 10.39 1.70 -15.98
C LEU A 17 9.89 2.20 -17.35
N LYS A 18 10.81 2.65 -18.21
CA LYS A 18 10.46 3.18 -19.54
C LYS A 18 10.11 2.08 -20.54
N THR A 19 10.83 0.96 -20.51
CA THR A 19 10.84 -0.01 -21.62
C THR A 19 10.19 -1.34 -21.27
N ALA A 20 10.27 -1.78 -20.02
CA ALA A 20 9.83 -3.10 -19.60
C ALA A 20 8.41 -3.06 -19.03
N LYS A 21 7.57 -4.05 -19.36
CA LYS A 21 6.31 -4.30 -18.64
C LYS A 21 6.54 -4.99 -17.30
N ASN A 22 7.60 -5.80 -17.20
CA ASN A 22 7.95 -6.57 -16.02
C ASN A 22 9.21 -6.00 -15.37
N ILE A 23 9.16 -5.76 -14.06
CA ILE A 23 10.26 -5.28 -13.24
C ILE A 23 10.41 -6.27 -12.09
N HIS A 24 11.61 -6.79 -11.88
CA HIS A 24 11.82 -7.78 -10.83
C HIS A 24 13.14 -7.60 -10.10
N SER A 25 13.13 -7.93 -8.80
CA SER A 25 14.33 -8.10 -7.97
C SER A 25 15.26 -6.89 -7.85
N PHE A 26 14.77 -5.67 -8.10
CA PHE A 26 15.55 -4.46 -7.84
C PHE A 26 15.62 -4.17 -6.34
N ASN A 27 16.80 -3.78 -5.87
CA ASN A 27 16.98 -3.20 -4.56
C ASN A 27 17.01 -1.66 -4.67
N LEU A 28 15.95 -1.03 -4.19
CA LEU A 28 15.69 0.41 -4.25
C LEU A 28 15.45 0.97 -2.85
N LYS A 29 16.01 0.30 -1.83
CA LYS A 29 15.89 0.70 -0.44
C LYS A 29 16.31 2.16 -0.25
N GLY A 30 15.46 2.94 0.41
CA GLY A 30 15.73 4.35 0.72
C GLY A 30 15.65 5.31 -0.48
N CYS A 31 15.25 4.85 -1.66
CA CYS A 31 15.11 5.71 -2.83
C CYS A 31 13.90 6.63 -2.73
N GLU A 32 13.96 7.77 -3.41
CA GLU A 32 12.88 8.75 -3.47
C GLU A 32 12.30 8.83 -4.88
N PHE A 33 10.99 8.63 -4.97
CA PHE A 33 10.19 8.60 -6.19
C PHE A 33 9.20 9.75 -6.15
N ILE A 34 9.33 10.68 -7.10
CA ILE A 34 8.43 11.84 -7.21
C ILE A 34 7.84 11.89 -8.61
N GLY A 35 6.51 11.80 -8.71
CA GLY A 35 5.82 11.86 -10.00
C GLY A 35 6.03 10.63 -10.86
N VAL A 36 6.32 9.48 -10.26
CA VAL A 36 6.69 8.27 -11.00
C VAL A 36 5.49 7.49 -11.47
N ASP A 37 5.48 7.13 -12.75
CA ASP A 37 4.46 6.28 -13.33
C ASP A 37 4.89 4.81 -13.32
N PHE A 38 4.26 4.05 -12.43
CA PHE A 38 4.32 2.61 -12.31
C PHE A 38 3.05 1.92 -12.86
N SER A 39 2.12 2.66 -13.44
CA SER A 39 0.84 2.11 -13.87
C SER A 39 1.02 0.99 -14.90
N GLN A 40 0.13 0.00 -14.83
CA GLN A 40 0.12 -1.17 -15.74
C GLN A 40 1.40 -2.04 -15.70
N LYS A 41 2.34 -1.77 -14.80
CA LYS A 41 3.56 -2.58 -14.66
C LYS A 41 3.26 -3.86 -13.87
N LYS A 42 4.08 -4.88 -14.12
CA LYS A 42 4.21 -6.03 -13.24
C LYS A 42 5.50 -5.89 -12.44
N ILE A 43 5.40 -5.79 -11.12
CA ILE A 43 6.55 -5.64 -10.23
C ILE A 43 6.60 -6.84 -9.29
N THR A 44 7.74 -7.51 -9.23
CA THR A 44 7.89 -8.72 -8.38
C THR A 44 9.19 -8.71 -7.61
N GLY A 45 9.15 -8.99 -6.30
CA GLY A 45 10.38 -9.18 -5.51
C GLY A 45 11.24 -7.92 -5.35
N CYS A 46 10.74 -6.73 -5.67
CA CYS A 46 11.49 -5.49 -5.52
C CYS A 46 11.46 -5.01 -4.08
N ASN A 47 12.62 -4.51 -3.61
CA ASN A 47 12.77 -3.92 -2.28
C ASN A 47 12.71 -2.40 -2.38
N PHE A 48 11.64 -1.81 -1.85
CA PHE A 48 11.43 -0.37 -1.73
C PHE A 48 11.50 0.13 -0.29
N SER A 49 11.87 -0.71 0.68
CA SER A 49 11.81 -0.37 2.11
C SER A 49 12.54 0.95 2.40
N TYR A 50 12.05 1.72 3.36
CA TYR A 50 12.55 3.07 3.69
C TYR A 50 12.46 4.09 2.53
N GLY A 51 11.79 3.75 1.44
CA GLY A 51 11.60 4.63 0.29
C GLY A 51 10.62 5.76 0.57
N LYS A 52 10.67 6.79 -0.28
CA LYS A 52 9.72 7.90 -0.29
C LYS A 52 9.01 7.92 -1.63
N PHE A 53 7.68 7.97 -1.62
CA PHE A 53 6.84 8.03 -2.80
C PHE A 53 5.94 9.25 -2.66
N LYS A 54 6.03 10.15 -3.64
CA LYS A 54 5.20 11.35 -3.69
C LYS A 54 4.61 11.52 -5.08
N ASN A 55 3.30 11.75 -5.18
CA ASN A 55 2.61 11.97 -6.46
C ASN A 55 2.84 10.83 -7.48
N CYS A 56 2.98 9.58 -7.04
CA CYS A 56 3.26 8.45 -7.92
C CYS A 56 1.96 7.78 -8.38
N ASN A 57 1.94 7.37 -9.65
CA ASN A 57 0.84 6.63 -10.27
C ASN A 57 1.14 5.13 -10.24
N PHE A 58 0.36 4.37 -9.50
CA PHE A 58 0.42 2.92 -9.40
C PHE A 58 -0.88 2.26 -9.89
N LYS A 59 -1.68 2.93 -10.73
CA LYS A 59 -2.96 2.38 -11.19
C LYS A 59 -2.79 1.10 -12.01
N ASN A 60 -3.68 0.14 -11.81
CA ASN A 60 -3.68 -1.13 -12.56
C ASN A 60 -2.33 -1.88 -12.48
N LEU A 61 -1.61 -1.70 -11.38
CA LEU A 61 -0.34 -2.36 -11.12
C LEU A 61 -0.59 -3.83 -10.78
N ASN A 62 0.25 -4.74 -11.29
CA ASN A 62 0.36 -6.10 -10.75
C ASN A 62 1.62 -6.21 -9.90
N MET A 63 1.48 -6.39 -8.59
CA MET A 63 2.59 -6.42 -7.65
C MET A 63 2.57 -7.65 -6.77
N ARG A 64 3.71 -8.35 -6.71
CA ARG A 64 3.85 -9.58 -5.91
C ARG A 64 5.14 -9.57 -5.11
N MET A 65 5.08 -9.94 -3.84
CA MET A 65 6.26 -10.14 -2.99
C MET A 65 7.17 -8.91 -2.94
N CYS A 66 6.60 -7.71 -2.87
CA CYS A 66 7.36 -6.46 -2.78
C CYS A 66 7.42 -5.93 -1.35
N PHE A 67 8.50 -5.19 -1.05
CA PHE A 67 8.79 -4.70 0.29
C PHE A 67 8.68 -3.18 0.32
N PHE A 68 7.67 -2.64 0.98
CA PHE A 68 7.46 -1.21 1.25
C PHE A 68 7.59 -0.90 2.73
N ASP A 69 8.26 -1.73 3.53
CA ASP A 69 8.37 -1.50 4.97
C ASP A 69 9.01 -0.13 5.27
N PHE A 70 8.45 0.59 6.24
CA PHE A 70 8.92 1.90 6.70
C PHE A 70 9.00 2.97 5.61
N CYS A 71 8.15 2.89 4.59
CA CYS A 71 8.08 3.91 3.54
C CYS A 71 7.30 5.15 4.00
N LYS A 72 7.50 6.25 3.27
CA LYS A 72 6.58 7.39 3.25
C LYS A 72 5.88 7.42 1.91
N ILE A 73 4.56 7.29 1.89
CA ILE A 73 3.74 7.24 0.69
C ILE A 73 2.72 8.39 0.77
N GLU A 74 2.88 9.39 -0.08
CA GLU A 74 2.10 10.62 -0.07
C GLU A 74 1.51 10.86 -1.46
N ASP A 75 0.21 11.18 -1.53
CA ASP A 75 -0.46 11.57 -2.78
C ASP A 75 -0.30 10.53 -3.90
N CYS A 76 -0.37 9.23 -3.56
CA CYS A 76 -0.18 8.15 -4.51
C CYS A 76 -1.51 7.47 -4.88
N ASP A 77 -1.55 6.84 -6.06
CA ASP A 77 -2.78 6.21 -6.55
C ASP A 77 -2.55 4.77 -7.02
N PHE A 78 -3.03 3.81 -6.24
CA PHE A 78 -2.99 2.36 -6.46
C PHE A 78 -4.38 1.81 -6.89
N GLU A 79 -5.25 2.64 -7.46
CA GLU A 79 -6.57 2.21 -7.91
C GLU A 79 -6.50 1.06 -8.94
N ASN A 80 -7.42 0.10 -8.83
CA ASN A 80 -7.54 -1.05 -9.74
C ASN A 80 -6.32 -1.99 -9.76
N SER A 81 -5.52 -2.00 -8.69
CA SER A 81 -4.27 -2.75 -8.66
C SER A 81 -4.41 -4.12 -8.00
N ASP A 82 -3.63 -5.08 -8.49
CA ASP A 82 -3.50 -6.41 -7.91
C ASP A 82 -2.17 -6.49 -7.15
N ILE A 83 -2.22 -6.35 -5.82
CA ILE A 83 -1.09 -6.34 -4.91
C ILE A 83 -1.24 -7.50 -3.93
N GLN A 84 -0.39 -8.51 -4.02
CA GLN A 84 -0.50 -9.67 -3.13
C GLN A 84 0.84 -10.06 -2.53
N PHE A 85 0.77 -10.65 -1.33
CA PHE A 85 1.94 -11.17 -0.60
C PHE A 85 3.04 -10.11 -0.38
N SER A 86 2.66 -8.84 -0.31
CA SER A 86 3.58 -7.72 -0.14
C SER A 86 3.48 -7.14 1.28
N THR A 87 4.45 -6.32 1.67
CA THR A 87 4.48 -5.71 2.99
C THR A 87 4.62 -4.20 2.89
N PHE A 88 3.88 -3.49 3.73
CA PHE A 88 3.89 -2.04 3.93
C PHE A 88 4.17 -1.71 5.40
N ALA A 89 4.67 -2.67 6.19
CA ALA A 89 4.70 -2.58 7.63
C ALA A 89 5.44 -1.32 8.13
N GLY A 90 4.86 -0.66 9.14
CA GLY A 90 5.45 0.55 9.73
C GLY A 90 5.48 1.79 8.82
N SER A 91 4.84 1.75 7.64
CA SER A 91 4.83 2.89 6.72
C SER A 91 3.89 4.00 7.15
N GLU A 92 4.22 5.22 6.74
CA GLU A 92 3.35 6.40 6.83
C GLU A 92 2.70 6.62 5.46
N ILE A 93 1.36 6.55 5.40
CA ILE A 93 0.60 6.61 4.16
C ILE A 93 -0.43 7.74 4.26
N THR A 94 -0.29 8.76 3.44
CA THR A 94 -1.13 9.96 3.47
C THR A 94 -1.76 10.21 2.11
N ASN A 95 -3.04 10.57 2.08
CA ASN A 95 -3.77 10.97 0.87
C ASN A 95 -3.58 9.97 -0.30
N THR A 96 -3.73 8.68 0.00
CA THR A 96 -3.42 7.61 -0.96
C THR A 96 -4.66 6.76 -1.24
N ASN A 97 -4.84 6.42 -2.52
CA ASN A 97 -5.99 5.67 -3.00
C ASN A 97 -5.60 4.22 -3.30
N PHE A 98 -6.31 3.25 -2.72
CA PHE A 98 -6.24 1.82 -3.01
C PHE A 98 -7.61 1.25 -3.43
N LYS A 99 -8.49 2.10 -3.96
CA LYS A 99 -9.86 1.71 -4.32
C LYS A 99 -9.88 0.63 -5.42
N ASN A 100 -10.83 -0.30 -5.31
CA ASN A 100 -11.09 -1.36 -6.28
C ASN A 100 -9.87 -2.25 -6.56
N SER A 101 -9.09 -2.53 -5.52
CA SER A 101 -7.82 -3.25 -5.63
C SER A 101 -7.89 -4.63 -4.97
N GLU A 102 -7.15 -5.59 -5.51
CA GLU A 102 -6.92 -6.89 -4.86
C GLU A 102 -5.69 -6.76 -3.94
N LEU A 103 -5.92 -6.82 -2.64
CA LEU A 103 -4.92 -6.61 -1.60
C LEU A 103 -4.80 -7.85 -0.71
N LEU A 104 -4.69 -9.03 -1.33
CA LEU A 104 -4.73 -10.31 -0.62
C LEU A 104 -3.43 -10.59 0.14
N GLN A 105 -3.56 -11.02 1.40
CA GLN A 105 -2.46 -11.49 2.24
C GLN A 105 -1.29 -10.49 2.37
N ASN A 106 -1.60 -9.19 2.41
CA ASN A 106 -0.60 -8.16 2.63
C ASN A 106 -0.39 -7.87 4.12
N ASN A 107 0.82 -7.41 4.42
CA ASN A 107 1.18 -6.98 5.76
C ASN A 107 1.14 -5.45 5.86
N PHE A 108 0.09 -4.92 6.48
CA PHE A 108 -0.10 -3.51 6.83
C PHE A 108 0.07 -3.26 8.34
N ASN A 109 0.79 -4.13 9.05
CA ASN A 109 0.98 -3.96 10.49
C ASN A 109 1.74 -2.66 10.81
N GLY A 110 1.32 -1.95 11.85
CA GLY A 110 1.99 -0.75 12.34
C GLY A 110 1.94 0.44 11.39
N ILE A 111 1.14 0.40 10.31
CA ILE A 111 1.00 1.56 9.43
C ILE A 111 0.36 2.72 10.17
N LYS A 112 0.72 3.94 9.76
CA LYS A 112 0.00 5.16 10.11
C LYS A 112 -0.65 5.70 8.86
N THR A 113 -1.97 5.86 8.88
CA THR A 113 -2.71 6.41 7.75
C THR A 113 -3.37 7.73 8.10
N GLU A 114 -3.44 8.61 7.11
CA GLU A 114 -4.21 9.86 7.11
C GLU A 114 -4.86 10.03 5.75
N LYS A 115 -6.20 10.03 5.68
CA LYS A 115 -6.97 10.17 4.42
C LYS A 115 -6.64 9.08 3.39
N VAL A 116 -6.79 7.82 3.77
CA VAL A 116 -6.52 6.67 2.89
C VAL A 116 -7.81 5.94 2.52
N CYS A 117 -7.94 5.55 1.25
CA CYS A 117 -9.13 4.89 0.74
C CYS A 117 -8.81 3.45 0.32
N PHE A 118 -9.44 2.46 0.95
CA PHE A 118 -9.41 1.05 0.55
C PHE A 118 -10.77 0.57 -0.01
N ASN A 119 -11.68 1.49 -0.35
CA ASN A 119 -13.05 1.13 -0.71
C ASN A 119 -13.11 0.16 -1.89
N ASP A 120 -14.12 -0.71 -1.90
CA ASP A 120 -14.37 -1.68 -2.97
C ASP A 120 -13.23 -2.70 -3.19
N SER A 121 -12.31 -2.82 -2.24
CA SER A 121 -11.11 -3.67 -2.35
C SER A 121 -11.25 -5.00 -1.61
N ASP A 122 -10.50 -5.99 -2.08
CA ASP A 122 -10.37 -7.29 -1.40
C ASP A 122 -9.12 -7.31 -0.51
N LEU A 123 -9.32 -7.39 0.80
CA LEU A 123 -8.28 -7.40 1.84
C LEU A 123 -8.18 -8.78 2.51
N TYR A 124 -8.67 -9.84 1.88
CA TYR A 124 -8.73 -11.17 2.47
C TYR A 124 -7.39 -11.59 3.07
N ASN A 125 -7.43 -11.96 4.35
CA ASN A 125 -6.29 -12.43 5.14
C ASN A 125 -5.09 -11.43 5.21
N SER A 126 -5.33 -10.14 4.99
CA SER A 126 -4.38 -9.07 5.26
C SER A 126 -4.37 -8.67 6.74
N ARG A 127 -3.34 -7.94 7.19
CA ARG A 127 -3.19 -7.61 8.62
C ARG A 127 -2.86 -6.14 8.83
N PHE A 128 -3.58 -5.49 9.73
CA PHE A 128 -3.45 -4.08 10.15
C PHE A 128 -3.18 -3.98 11.66
N MET A 129 -2.48 -4.95 12.24
CA MET A 129 -2.25 -4.99 13.69
C MET A 129 -1.39 -3.81 14.13
N PHE A 130 -1.67 -3.24 15.32
CA PHE A 130 -0.93 -2.11 15.89
C PHE A 130 -0.89 -0.85 15.01
N SER A 131 -1.84 -0.71 14.07
CA SER A 131 -1.91 0.45 13.17
C SER A 131 -2.55 1.67 13.82
N ASN A 132 -2.28 2.85 13.27
CA ASN A 132 -3.01 4.07 13.58
C ASN A 132 -3.75 4.53 12.31
N LEU A 133 -5.08 4.36 12.31
CA LEU A 133 -5.93 4.58 11.16
C LEU A 133 -6.74 5.85 11.35
N ASN A 134 -6.34 6.95 10.70
CA ASN A 134 -7.07 8.22 10.73
C ASN A 134 -7.70 8.48 9.37
N TYR A 135 -8.99 8.83 9.36
CA TYR A 135 -9.74 9.15 8.14
C TYR A 135 -9.55 8.08 7.05
N THR A 136 -9.65 6.81 7.45
CA THR A 136 -9.37 5.67 6.57
C THR A 136 -10.64 4.90 6.26
N SER A 137 -10.94 4.74 4.98
CA SER A 137 -12.20 4.13 4.54
C SER A 137 -11.96 2.71 4.03
N PHE A 138 -12.69 1.75 4.59
CA PHE A 138 -12.77 0.34 4.18
C PHE A 138 -14.23 0.01 3.84
N GLN A 139 -14.89 0.82 3.01
CA GLN A 139 -16.29 0.59 2.65
C GLN A 139 -16.41 -0.41 1.51
N ASN A 140 -17.40 -1.30 1.59
CA ASN A 140 -17.65 -2.34 0.59
C ASN A 140 -16.41 -3.23 0.32
N CYS A 141 -15.65 -3.52 1.36
CA CYS A 141 -14.45 -4.35 1.29
C CYS A 141 -14.74 -5.80 1.67
N ASN A 142 -14.02 -6.72 1.03
CA ASN A 142 -13.85 -8.06 1.57
C ASN A 142 -12.73 -8.03 2.63
N VAL A 143 -13.11 -8.02 3.90
CA VAL A 143 -12.21 -8.05 5.07
C VAL A 143 -12.22 -9.41 5.77
N LYS A 144 -12.65 -10.48 5.09
CA LYS A 144 -12.65 -11.83 5.66
C LYS A 144 -11.22 -12.26 6.04
N LYS A 145 -11.06 -12.75 7.28
CA LYS A 145 -9.77 -13.07 7.93
C LYS A 145 -8.80 -11.90 8.06
N THR A 146 -9.25 -10.67 7.79
CA THR A 146 -8.41 -9.49 8.00
C THR A 146 -8.31 -9.23 9.51
N VAL A 147 -7.10 -8.88 9.97
CA VAL A 147 -6.82 -8.69 11.40
C VAL A 147 -6.55 -7.23 11.72
N PHE A 148 -7.36 -6.62 12.58
CA PHE A 148 -7.26 -5.24 13.05
C PHE A 148 -6.94 -5.16 14.57
N LEU A 149 -6.22 -6.14 15.11
CA LEU A 149 -5.90 -6.17 16.54
C LEU A 149 -5.01 -4.99 16.95
N TYR A 150 -5.36 -4.32 18.03
CA TYR A 150 -4.63 -3.17 18.58
C TYR A 150 -4.47 -1.99 17.61
N SER A 151 -5.34 -1.90 16.58
CA SER A 151 -5.38 -0.71 15.73
C SER A 151 -6.14 0.42 16.42
N ARG A 152 -5.58 1.63 16.44
CA ARG A 152 -6.33 2.85 16.76
C ARG A 152 -7.13 3.28 15.54
N GLN A 153 -8.41 3.58 15.71
CA GLN A 153 -9.33 3.87 14.60
C GLN A 153 -10.06 5.18 14.88
N ASN A 154 -9.68 6.24 14.17
CA ASN A 154 -10.32 7.55 14.23
C ASN A 154 -10.92 7.86 12.84
N GLU A 155 -12.22 8.14 12.79
CA GLU A 155 -12.94 8.39 11.53
C GLU A 155 -12.73 7.26 10.49
N VAL A 156 -12.84 6.00 10.96
CA VAL A 156 -12.72 4.80 10.12
C VAL A 156 -14.10 4.27 9.76
N SER A 157 -14.32 3.95 8.48
CA SER A 157 -15.60 3.42 8.00
C SER A 157 -15.46 2.01 7.45
N PHE A 158 -16.26 1.08 7.97
CA PHE A 158 -16.38 -0.30 7.47
C PHE A 158 -17.76 -0.59 6.87
N LYS A 159 -18.51 0.45 6.46
CA LYS A 159 -19.86 0.27 5.92
C LYS A 159 -19.86 -0.70 4.74
N TYR A 160 -20.83 -1.62 4.73
CA TYR A 160 -21.00 -2.67 3.72
C TYR A 160 -19.88 -3.71 3.63
N SER A 161 -18.89 -3.68 4.53
CA SER A 161 -17.82 -4.68 4.58
C SER A 161 -18.23 -5.87 5.45
N ASN A 162 -17.71 -7.06 5.12
CA ASN A 162 -18.02 -8.32 5.81
C ASN A 162 -17.27 -8.49 7.15
N THR A 163 -17.38 -7.50 8.05
CA THR A 163 -16.64 -7.41 9.32
C THR A 163 -16.84 -8.56 10.30
N ARG A 164 -17.95 -9.31 10.19
CA ARG A 164 -18.20 -10.52 11.00
C ARG A 164 -17.17 -11.62 10.77
N GLU A 165 -16.49 -11.60 9.63
CA GLU A 165 -15.45 -12.57 9.29
C GLU A 165 -14.03 -12.02 9.51
N ALA A 166 -13.91 -10.79 10.02
CA ALA A 166 -12.65 -10.16 10.39
C ALA A 166 -12.40 -10.29 11.91
N THR A 167 -11.17 -10.03 12.33
CA THR A 167 -10.79 -10.01 13.74
C THR A 167 -10.48 -8.58 14.18
N PHE A 168 -11.21 -8.10 15.19
CA PHE A 168 -11.02 -6.81 15.83
C PHE A 168 -10.70 -7.02 17.31
N THR A 169 -9.99 -6.07 17.93
CA THR A 169 -9.99 -6.00 19.40
C THR A 169 -11.33 -5.42 19.85
N GLU A 170 -11.88 -5.88 20.98
CA GLU A 170 -13.03 -5.22 21.61
C GLU A 170 -12.63 -3.77 21.92
N GLY A 171 -13.23 -2.83 21.20
CA GLY A 171 -12.64 -1.51 21.00
C GLY A 171 -12.78 -0.57 22.21
N GLU A 172 -11.67 0.07 22.59
CA GLU A 172 -11.72 1.48 22.98
C GLU A 172 -12.16 2.27 21.74
N ARG A 173 -13.46 2.48 21.60
CA ARG A 173 -13.97 3.51 20.69
C ARG A 173 -13.69 4.85 21.38
N SER A 174 -12.92 5.71 20.74
CA SER A 174 -12.88 7.12 21.13
C SER A 174 -14.30 7.67 21.07
N GLU A 175 -14.74 8.22 22.20
CA GLU A 175 -16.02 8.95 22.35
C GLU A 175 -16.15 10.11 21.36
#